data_AF-A0AAD8XAE6-F1
#
_entry.id   AF-A0AAD8XAE6-F1
#
_cell.length_a   1.000
_cell.length_b   1.000
_cell.length_c   1.000
_cell.angle_alpha   90.00
_cell.angle_beta   90.00
_cell.angle_gamma   90.00
#
_symmetry.space_group_name_H-M   'P 1'
#
loop_
_entity.id
_entity.type
_entity.pdbx_description
1 polymer ?
#
loop_
_entity_poly.entity_id
_entity_poly.type
_entity_poly.pdbx_seq_one_letter_code
_entity_poly.pdbx_strand_id
1 'polypeptide(L)'
;AGKLLFTGKIIDVRRYVGGGYTMGSVLIAALADEEKDSETKNTSFPDRHMIIPFQNEYLYAALTDEEGSESGQQEVLCTVPDLISILGQDGEAIGSQDLRYGLCVNVIALPAHPLWKTEKGMPVGGPQAFGLSMPFIGVGEYTEPRSVIDEYGV
;
A
#
# COMPACT_ATOMS: atom_id res chain seq x y z
N ALA A 1 0.38 -9.45 -12.32
CA ALA A 1 -0.68 -8.41 -12.38
C ALA A 1 -0.84 -7.77 -11.00
N GLY A 2 -1.25 -6.50 -10.93
CA GLY A 2 -1.50 -5.82 -9.65
C GLY A 2 -2.72 -6.38 -8.92
N LYS A 3 -2.77 -6.21 -7.59
CA LYS A 3 -3.85 -6.66 -6.72
C LYS A 3 -4.44 -5.48 -5.95
N LEU A 4 -5.76 -5.34 -5.97
CA LEU A 4 -6.47 -4.43 -5.07
C LEU A 4 -6.45 -5.02 -3.65
N LEU A 5 -5.87 -4.28 -2.70
CA LEU A 5 -5.76 -4.69 -1.30
C LEU A 5 -6.91 -4.13 -0.46
N PHE A 6 -7.33 -2.89 -0.73
CA PHE A 6 -8.32 -2.20 0.09
C PHE A 6 -8.97 -1.05 -0.68
N THR A 7 -10.25 -0.81 -0.40
CA THR A 7 -10.95 0.41 -0.85
C THR A 7 -11.57 1.06 0.37
N GLY A 8 -11.34 2.36 0.54
CA GLY A 8 -11.71 3.03 1.77
C GLY A 8 -11.57 4.54 1.71
N LYS A 9 -11.79 5.17 2.86
CA LYS A 9 -11.66 6.61 3.05
C LYS A 9 -10.57 6.90 4.07
N ILE A 10 -9.70 7.85 3.76
CA ILE A 10 -8.65 8.29 4.67
C ILE A 10 -9.28 8.98 5.89
N ILE A 11 -8.99 8.47 7.09
CA ILE A 11 -9.51 8.99 8.36
C ILE A 11 -8.43 9.53 9.29
N ASP A 12 -7.15 9.24 9.04
CA ASP A 12 -6.04 9.89 9.76
C ASP A 12 -4.81 9.92 8.87
N VAL A 13 -4.03 11.01 8.97
CA VAL A 13 -2.72 11.11 8.32
C VAL A 13 -1.76 11.78 9.27
N ARG A 14 -0.75 11.04 9.72
CA ARG A 14 0.31 11.53 10.60
C ARG A 14 1.59 11.70 9.80
N ARG A 15 2.24 12.84 9.96
CA ARG A 15 3.49 13.16 9.26
C ARG A 15 4.47 13.86 10.17
N TYR A 16 5.73 13.51 10.00
CA TYR A 16 6.85 14.23 10.58
C TYR A 16 8.07 14.11 9.67
N VAL A 17 8.99 15.07 9.79
CA VAL A 17 10.27 15.02 9.07
C VAL A 17 11.32 14.46 10.02
N GLY A 18 11.99 13.38 9.60
CA GLY A 18 13.01 12.71 10.39
C GLY A 18 14.13 12.20 9.49
N GLY A 19 15.39 12.47 9.85
CA GLY A 19 16.55 11.95 9.12
C GLY A 19 16.65 12.38 7.65
N GLY A 20 15.97 13.46 7.24
CA GLY A 20 15.89 13.91 5.85
C GLY A 20 14.76 13.27 5.03
N TYR A 21 13.89 12.48 5.66
CA TYR A 21 12.76 11.80 5.03
C TYR A 21 11.44 12.35 5.55
N THR A 22 10.41 12.31 4.71
CA THR A 22 9.01 12.49 5.15
C THR A 22 8.51 11.15 5.64
N MET A 23 8.31 11.04 6.95
CA MET A 23 7.86 9.82 7.60
C MET A 23 6.45 9.99 8.16
N GLY A 24 5.73 8.89 8.28
CA GLY A 24 4.37 8.96 8.78
C GLY A 24 3.58 7.69 8.56
N SER A 25 2.28 7.82 8.76
CA SER A 25 1.32 6.76 8.47
C SER A 25 -0.02 7.34 8.04
N VAL A 26 -0.75 6.54 7.26
CA VAL A 26 -2.12 6.83 6.87
C VAL A 26 -3.03 5.71 7.34
N LEU A 27 -4.16 6.09 7.95
CA LEU A 27 -5.22 5.19 8.37
C LEU A 27 -6.43 5.36 7.46
N ILE A 28 -6.94 4.25 6.95
CA ILE A 28 -8.00 4.20 5.96
C ILE A 28 -9.13 3.33 6.50
N ALA A 29 -10.32 3.90 6.66
CA ALA A 29 -11.51 3.17 7.05
C ALA A 29 -12.18 2.53 5.83
N ALA A 30 -12.81 1.37 6.02
CA ALA A 30 -13.64 0.78 4.97
C ALA A 30 -14.80 1.74 4.62
N LEU A 31 -15.21 1.76 3.34
CA LEU A 31 -16.38 2.53 2.92
C LEU A 31 -17.65 1.99 3.57
N ALA A 32 -18.63 2.86 3.81
CA ALA A 32 -19.96 2.44 4.24
C ALA A 32 -20.67 1.66 3.12
N ASP A 33 -21.63 0.79 3.45
CA ASP A 33 -22.32 -0.04 2.45
C ASP A 33 -23.06 0.77 1.36
N GLU A 34 -23.46 2.00 1.68
CA GLU A 34 -24.10 2.93 0.75
C GLU A 34 -23.12 3.54 -0.27
N GLU A 35 -21.82 3.50 0.03
CA GLU A 35 -20.73 4.02 -0.80
C GLU A 35 -20.03 2.91 -1.62
N LYS A 36 -20.49 1.65 -1.51
CA LYS A 36 -19.90 0.48 -2.17
C LYS A 36 -20.61 0.14 -3.49
N ASP A 37 -19.86 0.15 -4.58
CA ASP A 37 -20.26 -0.48 -5.83
C ASP A 37 -20.07 -2.01 -5.82
N SER A 38 -20.59 -2.70 -6.83
CA SER A 38 -20.57 -4.16 -6.91
C SER A 38 -19.16 -4.78 -6.87
N GLU A 39 -18.14 -4.10 -7.41
CA GLU A 39 -16.75 -4.58 -7.41
C GLU A 39 -16.08 -4.45 -6.02
N THR A 40 -16.43 -3.41 -5.26
CA THR A 40 -15.89 -3.15 -3.91
C THR A 40 -16.41 -4.10 -2.82
N LYS A 41 -17.42 -4.93 -3.11
CA LYS A 41 -17.96 -5.89 -2.13
C LYS A 41 -17.04 -7.06 -1.84
N ASN A 42 -16.17 -7.44 -2.79
CA ASN A 42 -15.25 -8.59 -2.63
C ASN A 42 -13.94 -8.26 -1.89
N THR A 43 -13.63 -6.97 -1.70
CA THR A 43 -12.42 -6.49 -0.99
C THR A 43 -12.78 -5.67 0.26
N SER A 44 -14.04 -5.71 0.67
CA SER A 44 -14.57 -4.99 1.82
C SER A 44 -14.27 -5.74 3.11
N PHE A 45 -13.48 -5.14 4.00
CA PHE A 45 -13.32 -5.56 5.39
C PHE A 45 -14.13 -4.62 6.28
N PRO A 46 -15.45 -4.86 6.47
CA PRO A 46 -16.38 -3.85 7.02
C PRO A 46 -16.02 -3.38 8.44
N ASP A 47 -15.30 -4.20 9.21
CA ASP A 47 -14.94 -3.92 10.60
C ASP A 47 -13.42 -3.72 10.79
N ARG A 48 -12.66 -3.51 9.71
CA ARG A 48 -11.21 -3.31 9.79
C ARG A 48 -10.76 -2.11 9.00
N HIS A 49 -9.78 -1.40 9.56
CA HIS A 49 -9.10 -0.32 8.87
C HIS A 49 -7.81 -0.83 8.24
N MET A 50 -7.26 -0.05 7.32
CA MET A 50 -5.92 -0.28 6.77
C MET A 50 -4.96 0.81 7.24
N ILE A 51 -3.83 0.38 7.81
CA ILE A 51 -2.72 1.26 8.18
C ILE A 51 -1.57 1.06 7.18
N ILE A 52 -1.00 2.18 6.72
CA ILE A 52 0.14 2.18 5.80
C ILE A 52 1.17 3.19 6.29
N PRO A 53 2.26 2.74 6.94
CA PRO A 53 3.40 3.59 7.23
C PRO A 53 4.22 3.89 5.96
N PHE A 54 4.86 5.06 5.95
CA PHE A 54 5.70 5.50 4.84
C PHE A 54 6.98 6.21 5.30
N GLN A 55 8.01 6.12 4.46
CA GLN A 55 9.24 6.91 4.50
C GLN A 55 9.54 7.37 3.07
N ASN A 56 8.99 8.51 2.67
CA ASN A 56 8.76 8.93 1.28
C ASN A 56 7.86 7.95 0.48
N GLU A 57 8.17 6.66 0.53
CA GLU A 57 7.45 5.55 -0.09
C GLU A 57 6.66 4.74 0.95
N TYR A 58 5.59 4.07 0.50
CA TYR A 58 4.76 3.19 1.33
C TYR A 58 5.48 1.88 1.66
N LEU A 59 5.56 1.53 2.95
CA LEU A 59 6.41 0.43 3.43
C LEU A 59 5.68 -0.91 3.55
N TYR A 60 4.47 -0.89 4.10
CA TYR A 60 3.61 -2.07 4.20
C TYR A 60 2.15 -1.65 4.30
N ALA A 61 1.25 -2.57 3.94
CA ALA A 61 -0.18 -2.42 4.09
C ALA A 61 -0.70 -3.52 5.02
N ALA A 62 -1.32 -3.13 6.12
CA ALA A 62 -1.86 -4.07 7.09
C ALA A 62 -3.30 -3.71 7.47
N LEU A 63 -4.13 -4.73 7.65
CA LEU A 63 -5.42 -4.57 8.30
C LEU A 63 -5.21 -4.44 9.81
N THR A 64 -5.98 -3.56 10.43
CA THR A 64 -5.88 -3.19 11.85
C THR A 64 -7.26 -2.85 12.41
N ASP A 65 -7.32 -2.54 13.69
CA ASP A 65 -8.51 -2.05 14.39
C ASP A 65 -8.80 -0.59 14.06
N GLU A 66 -9.85 -0.03 14.65
CA GLU A 66 -10.28 1.35 14.36
C GLU A 66 -9.24 2.41 14.75
N GLU A 67 -8.41 2.12 15.76
CA GLU A 67 -7.42 3.04 16.31
C GLU A 67 -6.11 3.04 15.50
N GLY A 68 -5.91 2.04 14.64
CA GLY A 68 -4.68 1.87 13.89
C GLY A 68 -3.52 1.44 14.78
N SER A 69 -3.79 0.67 15.82
CA SER A 69 -2.79 0.33 16.84
C SER A 69 -1.64 -0.52 16.27
N GLU A 70 -0.40 -0.12 16.57
CA GLU A 70 0.80 -0.93 16.31
C GLU A 70 0.98 -2.07 17.32
N SER A 71 0.33 -2.00 18.50
CA SER A 71 0.38 -3.04 19.53
C SER A 71 -0.75 -4.07 19.41
N GLY A 72 -1.74 -3.81 18.55
CA GLY A 72 -2.83 -4.73 18.22
C GLY A 72 -2.42 -5.84 17.24
N GLN A 73 -3.31 -6.80 17.01
CA GLN A 73 -3.13 -7.81 15.96
C GLN A 73 -3.31 -7.17 14.58
N GLN A 74 -2.19 -6.86 13.93
CA GLN A 74 -2.16 -6.44 12.53
C GLN A 74 -2.06 -7.65 11.61
N GLU A 75 -2.85 -7.66 10.53
CA GLU A 75 -2.72 -8.64 9.46
C GLU A 75 -2.06 -7.97 8.26
N VAL A 76 -0.76 -8.23 8.09
CA VAL A 76 0.02 -7.65 6.99
C VAL A 76 -0.35 -8.32 5.68
N LEU A 77 -0.84 -7.54 4.72
CA LEU A 77 -1.25 -8.02 3.39
C LEU A 77 -0.16 -7.86 2.33
N CYS A 78 0.73 -6.88 2.50
CA CYS A 78 1.80 -6.57 1.57
C CYS A 78 2.92 -5.82 2.29
N THR A 79 4.16 -6.09 1.91
CA THR A 79 5.34 -5.30 2.33
C THR A 79 6.20 -4.96 1.12
N VAL A 80 7.05 -3.94 1.26
CA VAL A 80 8.23 -3.79 0.39
C VAL A 80 9.03 -5.10 0.30
N PRO A 81 9.65 -5.44 -0.84
CA PRO A 81 9.83 -4.58 -2.03
C PRO A 81 8.64 -4.54 -3.00
N ASP A 82 7.55 -5.28 -2.75
CA ASP A 82 6.37 -5.16 -3.60
C ASP A 82 5.82 -3.73 -3.48
N LEU A 83 5.50 -3.12 -4.62
CA LEU A 83 5.11 -1.71 -4.69
C LEU A 83 3.69 -1.56 -4.15
N ILE A 84 3.50 -0.69 -3.16
CA ILE A 84 2.19 -0.28 -2.67
C ILE A 84 1.89 1.10 -3.27
N SER A 85 0.68 1.29 -3.79
CA SER A 85 0.24 2.58 -4.33
C SER A 85 -1.18 2.89 -3.86
N ILE A 86 -1.40 4.14 -3.48
CA ILE A 86 -2.70 4.66 -3.10
C ILE A 86 -3.22 5.49 -4.27
N LEU A 87 -4.35 5.08 -4.84
CA LEU A 87 -4.97 5.73 -5.98
C LEU A 87 -6.19 6.53 -5.52
N GLY A 88 -6.38 7.72 -6.11
CA GLY A 88 -7.64 8.46 -6.03
C GLY A 88 -8.76 7.77 -6.79
N GLN A 89 -9.97 8.31 -6.69
CA GLN A 89 -11.13 7.82 -7.46
C GLN A 89 -10.99 8.05 -8.97
N ASP A 90 -10.15 9.01 -9.37
CA ASP A 90 -9.75 9.27 -10.75
C ASP A 90 -8.70 8.28 -11.29
N GLY A 91 -8.17 7.41 -10.43
CA GLY A 91 -7.12 6.46 -10.76
C GLY A 91 -5.70 7.04 -10.71
N GLU A 92 -5.54 8.33 -10.35
CA GLU A 92 -4.22 8.93 -10.21
C GLU A 92 -3.55 8.49 -8.90
N ALA A 93 -2.23 8.31 -8.95
CA ALA A 93 -1.45 7.97 -7.75
C ALA A 93 -1.32 9.17 -6.82
N ILE A 94 -1.67 8.98 -5.55
CA ILE A 94 -1.52 9.98 -4.50
C ILE A 94 -0.18 9.72 -3.81
N GLY A 95 0.73 10.69 -3.87
CA GLY A 95 2.00 10.60 -3.16
C GLY A 95 1.83 10.79 -1.64
N SER A 96 2.82 10.33 -0.87
CA SER A 96 2.80 10.44 0.60
C SER A 96 2.68 11.89 1.09
N GLN A 97 3.20 12.86 0.34
CA GLN A 97 3.03 14.30 0.61
C GLN A 97 1.61 14.83 0.36
N ASP A 98 0.84 14.17 -0.52
CA ASP A 98 -0.46 14.66 -1.00
C ASP A 98 -1.67 14.04 -0.29
N LEU A 99 -1.47 13.00 0.55
CA LEU A 99 -2.56 12.39 1.32
C LEU A 99 -3.29 13.40 2.22
N ARG A 100 -4.62 13.38 2.19
CA ARG A 100 -5.46 14.26 3.00
C ARG A 100 -6.60 13.47 3.61
N TYR A 101 -7.03 13.91 4.78
CA TYR A 101 -8.24 13.40 5.41
C TYR A 101 -9.44 13.51 4.45
N GLY A 102 -10.27 12.48 4.42
CA GLY A 102 -11.53 12.47 3.69
C GLY A 102 -11.45 12.02 2.24
N LEU A 103 -10.25 11.75 1.69
CA LEU A 103 -10.12 11.19 0.35
C LEU A 103 -10.60 9.75 0.31
N CYS A 104 -11.46 9.42 -0.65
CA CYS A 104 -11.78 8.05 -1.00
C CYS A 104 -10.69 7.50 -1.93
N VAL A 105 -10.15 6.34 -1.59
CA VAL A 105 -8.95 5.79 -2.22
C VAL A 105 -9.03 4.29 -2.43
N ASN A 106 -8.24 3.82 -3.39
CA ASN A 106 -7.96 2.41 -3.61
C ASN A 106 -6.49 2.13 -3.31
N VAL A 107 -6.21 1.16 -2.44
CA VAL A 107 -4.86 0.69 -2.15
C VAL A 107 -4.60 -0.52 -3.03
N ILE A 108 -3.65 -0.39 -3.94
CA ILE A 108 -3.20 -1.49 -4.80
C ILE A 108 -1.77 -1.87 -4.47
N ALA A 109 -1.41 -3.10 -4.82
CA ALA A 109 -0.04 -3.55 -4.76
C ALA A 109 0.39 -4.27 -6.04
N LEU A 110 1.66 -4.13 -6.38
CA LEU A 110 2.27 -4.73 -7.57
C LEU A 110 3.51 -5.55 -7.18
N PRO A 111 3.64 -6.79 -7.70
CA PRO A 111 4.82 -7.61 -7.47
C PRO A 111 6.12 -6.90 -7.89
N ALA A 112 7.11 -6.88 -7.00
CA ALA A 112 8.43 -6.36 -7.29
C ALA A 112 9.14 -7.19 -8.36
N HIS A 113 10.03 -6.55 -9.12
CA HIS A 113 10.93 -7.26 -10.02
C HIS A 113 11.74 -8.34 -9.27
N PRO A 114 11.96 -9.55 -9.83
CA PRO A 114 12.62 -10.66 -9.14
C PRO A 114 13.99 -10.33 -8.54
N LEU A 115 14.72 -9.37 -9.13
CA LEU A 115 16.01 -8.88 -8.60
C LEU A 115 15.91 -8.37 -7.15
N TRP A 116 14.79 -7.75 -6.77
CA TRP A 116 14.56 -7.28 -5.40
C TRP A 116 14.28 -8.42 -4.41
N LYS A 117 13.88 -9.59 -4.91
CA LYS A 117 13.54 -10.77 -4.10
C LYS A 117 14.74 -11.72 -3.91
N THR A 118 15.91 -11.37 -4.44
CA THR A 118 17.15 -12.14 -4.28
C THR A 118 17.75 -11.98 -2.87
N GLU A 119 18.67 -12.87 -2.49
CA GLU A 119 19.44 -12.75 -1.24
C GLU A 119 20.22 -11.44 -1.14
N LYS A 120 20.59 -10.82 -2.26
CA LYS A 120 21.26 -9.52 -2.31
C LYS A 120 20.29 -8.34 -2.31
N GLY A 121 19.12 -8.49 -2.92
CA GLY A 121 18.11 -7.43 -3.03
C GLY A 121 17.30 -7.25 -1.76
N MET A 122 16.89 -8.34 -1.11
CA MET A 122 16.03 -8.30 0.07
C MET A 122 16.64 -7.52 1.24
N PRO A 123 17.95 -7.61 1.54
CA PRO A 123 18.57 -6.78 2.59
C PRO A 123 18.65 -5.28 2.26
N VAL A 124 18.40 -4.88 1.00
CA VAL A 124 18.52 -3.49 0.53
C VAL A 124 17.15 -2.83 0.35
N GLY A 125 16.16 -3.56 -0.17
CA GLY A 125 14.82 -3.03 -0.46
C GLY A 125 13.68 -3.76 0.24
N GLY A 126 13.97 -4.77 1.06
CA GLY A 126 12.97 -5.51 1.83
C GLY A 126 12.69 -4.92 3.20
N PRO A 127 11.80 -5.55 3.99
CA PRO A 127 11.31 -4.97 5.25
C PRO A 127 12.42 -4.63 6.24
N GLN A 128 13.43 -5.51 6.36
CA GLN A 128 14.55 -5.30 7.28
C GLN A 128 15.40 -4.07 6.93
N ALA A 129 15.51 -3.72 5.65
CA ALA A 129 16.25 -2.53 5.21
C ALA A 129 15.63 -1.23 5.73
N PHE A 130 14.31 -1.24 5.96
CA PHE A 130 13.54 -0.14 6.53
C PHE A 130 13.33 -0.29 8.06
N GLY A 131 14.04 -1.21 8.70
CA GLY A 131 13.94 -1.44 10.15
C GLY A 131 12.67 -2.16 10.60
N LEU A 132 11.93 -2.79 9.69
CA LEU A 132 10.69 -3.50 10.01
C LEU A 132 10.99 -4.91 10.54
N SER A 133 10.45 -5.23 11.73
CA SER A 133 10.57 -6.57 12.34
C SER A 133 9.47 -7.53 11.85
N MET A 134 9.36 -7.69 10.53
CA MET A 134 8.36 -8.54 9.88
C MET A 134 8.93 -9.18 8.61
N PRO A 135 8.45 -10.38 8.20
CA PRO A 135 8.90 -11.00 6.96
C PRO A 135 8.37 -10.27 5.73
N PHE A 136 8.96 -10.56 4.57
CA PHE A 136 8.39 -10.14 3.30
C PHE A 136 7.06 -10.85 3.03
N ILE A 137 6.01 -10.07 2.75
CA ILE A 137 4.70 -10.56 2.31
C ILE A 137 4.44 -10.02 0.91
N GLY A 138 4.49 -10.89 -0.09
CA GLY A 138 4.28 -10.53 -1.49
C GLY A 138 2.82 -10.65 -1.94
N VAL A 139 2.48 -9.95 -3.02
CA VAL A 139 1.11 -9.88 -3.57
C VAL A 139 0.89 -10.69 -4.85
N GLY A 140 1.94 -11.36 -5.32
CA GLY A 140 1.89 -12.29 -6.45
C GLY A 140 3.21 -12.42 -7.20
N GLU A 141 3.12 -13.05 -8.37
CA GLU A 141 4.26 -13.24 -9.27
C GLU A 141 4.46 -12.03 -10.18
N TYR A 142 5.74 -11.67 -10.39
CA TYR A 142 6.10 -10.63 -11.35
C TYR A 142 5.75 -11.06 -12.76
N THR A 143 5.25 -10.13 -13.55
CA THR A 143 5.02 -10.32 -14.99
C THR A 143 5.72 -9.18 -15.70
N GLU A 144 6.53 -9.52 -16.71
CA GLU A 144 7.20 -8.52 -17.53
C GLU A 144 6.15 -7.66 -18.24
N PRO A 145 6.19 -6.33 -18.08
CA PRO A 145 5.26 -5.45 -18.76
C PRO A 145 5.54 -5.50 -20.26
N ARG A 146 4.47 -5.38 -21.06
CA ARG A 146 4.64 -5.22 -22.50
C ARG A 146 5.32 -3.87 -22.77
N SER A 147 6.36 -3.90 -23.58
CA SER A 147 7.05 -2.67 -24.01
C SER A 147 6.08 -1.78 -24.77
N VAL A 148 6.02 -0.49 -24.41
CA VAL A 148 5.24 0.52 -25.14
C VAL A 148 5.72 0.61 -26.59
N ILE A 149 7.03 0.45 -26.85
CA ILE A 149 7.58 0.44 -28.20
C ILE A 149 7.07 -0.79 -28.97
N ASP A 150 7.05 -1.97 -28.35
CA ASP A 150 6.59 -3.20 -29.01
C ASP A 150 5.06 -3.22 -29.18
N GLU A 151 4.34 -2.46 -28.38
CA GLU A 151 2.88 -2.36 -28.42
C GLU A 151 2.38 -1.30 -29.40
N TYR A 152 3.04 -0.13 -29.45
CA TYR A 152 2.55 1.04 -30.20
C TYR A 152 3.47 1.48 -31.36
N GLY A 153 4.72 0.99 -31.42
CA GLY A 153 5.53 0.92 -32.64
C GLY A 153 5.62 2.15 -33.53
N VAL A 154 5.64 3.37 -32.97
CA VAL A 154 5.97 4.59 -33.72
C VAL A 154 7.48 4.81 -33.75
#